data_AF-X0GY65-F1
#
_entry.id   AF-X0GY65-F1
#
_cell.length_a   1.000
_cell.length_b   1.000
_cell.length_c   1.000
_cell.angle_alpha   90.00
_cell.angle_beta   90.00
_cell.angle_gamma   90.00
#
_symmetry.space_group_name_H-M   'P 1'
#
loop_
_entity.id
_entity.type
_entity.pdbx_description
1 polymer ?
#
loop_
_entity_poly.entity_id
_entity_poly.type
_entity_poly.pdbx_seq_one_letter_code
_entity_poly.pdbx_strand_id
1 'polypeptide(L)'
;MMWVYPSLERRVPLPRHEILIETRGRMEANHRTMIHHRSVRLPFRPCPYPPNTCPDRIHNHIEDLSVDHAEDCCNKNVPIYIIPGQSRLGNLLPYALHNWLYHKWYRLYRSDIEYGQFIAKLFVSCSPPMDTPTVSLVGQINDLNARICSKVASIQKYVQTCPIGERFSPTQTFRDERFYIMQPLFKAVTIILLNDEYDVRMVDVGKMPALLTLTSEEDGLSQQLSFKSISDKVEDFISETIIRVRLNTAIEFMLAQQEREVSFFGPQPDPVESTKELENGTCCNMQEVREFANQLGWTGEPLQGPSSTWLDTETHTEWLGNGAKEDKSLYGRMEDSQRWNILLRTAGLEHTPGRLIKRRNSTS
;
A
#
# COMPACT_ATOMS: atom_id res chain seq x y z
N MET A 1 -24.97 12.21 22.58
CA MET A 1 -24.88 10.89 23.23
C MET A 1 -24.04 10.02 22.30
N MET A 2 -22.73 9.97 22.55
CA MET A 2 -21.74 9.47 21.58
C MET A 2 -21.29 8.07 22.01
N TRP A 3 -21.31 7.12 21.09
CA TRP A 3 -21.04 5.71 21.34
C TRP A 3 -19.58 5.52 21.74
N VAL A 4 -19.36 5.10 22.98
CA VAL A 4 -18.08 4.50 23.40
C VAL A 4 -17.89 3.24 22.56
N TYR A 5 -16.75 3.09 21.88
CA TYR A 5 -16.44 1.84 21.20
C TYR A 5 -16.52 0.69 22.23
N PRO A 6 -17.28 -0.39 21.97
CA PRO A 6 -17.49 -1.50 22.92
C PRO A 6 -16.22 -2.26 23.34
N SER A 7 -15.05 -1.87 22.82
CA SER A 7 -13.78 -2.59 22.95
C SER A 7 -12.89 -2.14 24.12
N LEU A 8 -13.24 -1.10 24.86
CA LEU A 8 -12.53 -0.74 26.08
C LEU A 8 -13.16 -1.44 27.29
N GLU A 9 -12.83 -2.72 27.47
CA GLU A 9 -13.06 -3.46 28.73
C GLU A 9 -12.25 -2.89 29.92
N ARG A 10 -11.57 -1.75 29.74
CA ARG A 10 -10.65 -1.13 30.70
C ARG A 10 -11.27 0.12 31.33
N ARG A 11 -10.95 0.36 32.60
CA ARG A 11 -11.35 1.59 33.31
C ARG A 11 -10.49 2.76 32.82
N VAL A 12 -11.15 3.84 32.39
CA VAL A 12 -10.57 5.15 32.07
C VAL A 12 -10.52 6.00 33.36
N PRO A 13 -9.55 6.91 33.56
CA PRO A 13 -8.46 7.28 32.66
C PRO A 13 -7.35 6.22 32.58
N LEU A 14 -6.82 6.01 31.38
CA LEU A 14 -5.64 5.16 31.18
C LEU A 14 -4.35 5.92 31.54
N PRO A 15 -3.28 5.22 31.92
CA PRO A 15 -1.95 5.82 32.02
C PRO A 15 -1.51 6.47 30.70
N ARG A 16 -0.74 7.57 30.78
CA ARG A 16 -0.30 8.35 29.60
C ARG A 16 0.31 7.48 28.48
N HIS A 17 1.19 6.55 28.82
CA HIS A 17 1.84 5.68 27.84
C HIS A 17 0.84 4.73 27.16
N GLU A 18 -0.15 4.20 27.88
CA GLU A 18 -1.21 3.37 27.29
C GLU A 18 -2.10 4.18 26.34
N ILE A 19 -2.39 5.44 26.66
CA ILE A 19 -3.12 6.33 25.75
C ILE A 19 -2.35 6.51 24.45
N LEU A 20 -1.03 6.75 24.52
CA LEU A 20 -0.19 6.92 23.33
C LEU A 20 -0.13 5.64 22.49
N ILE A 21 -0.01 4.46 23.12
CA ILE A 21 -0.05 3.16 22.43
C ILE A 21 -1.38 2.95 21.70
N GLU A 22 -2.51 3.17 22.38
CA GLU A 22 -3.82 2.96 21.76
C GLU A 22 -4.09 3.98 20.64
N THR A 23 -3.65 5.24 20.84
CA THR A 23 -3.81 6.31 19.84
C THR A 23 -2.96 6.03 18.60
N ARG A 24 -1.67 5.74 18.77
CA ARG A 24 -0.78 5.35 17.65
C ARG A 24 -1.28 4.07 16.99
N GLY A 25 -1.70 3.07 17.76
CA GLY A 25 -2.26 1.83 17.23
C GLY A 25 -3.54 2.05 16.42
N ARG A 26 -4.38 3.02 16.77
CA ARG A 26 -5.56 3.40 15.96
C ARG A 26 -5.15 4.02 14.62
N MET A 27 -4.15 4.90 14.63
CA MET A 27 -3.63 5.50 13.39
C MET A 27 -3.03 4.43 12.47
N GLU A 28 -2.25 3.49 13.02
CA GLU A 28 -1.67 2.36 12.27
C GLU A 28 -2.74 1.45 11.66
N ALA A 29 -3.80 1.12 12.41
CA ALA A 29 -4.93 0.33 11.91
C ALA A 29 -5.63 1.03 10.73
N ASN A 30 -5.86 2.34 10.85
CA ASN A 30 -6.50 3.12 9.80
C ASN A 30 -5.60 3.29 8.57
N HIS A 31 -4.30 3.53 8.77
CA HIS A 31 -3.29 3.52 7.70
C HIS A 31 -3.30 2.19 6.95
N ARG A 32 -3.15 1.08 7.68
CA ARG A 32 -3.17 -0.29 7.14
C ARG A 32 -4.43 -0.55 6.34
N THR A 33 -5.59 -0.14 6.85
CA THR A 33 -6.89 -0.24 6.18
C THR A 33 -6.90 0.51 4.86
N MET A 34 -6.46 1.77 4.84
CA MET A 34 -6.47 2.59 3.64
C MET A 34 -5.57 1.99 2.54
N ILE A 35 -4.30 1.73 2.85
CA ILE A 35 -3.35 1.23 1.84
C ILE A 35 -3.76 -0.18 1.36
N HIS A 36 -4.21 -1.05 2.25
CA HIS A 36 -4.68 -2.38 1.88
C HIS A 36 -5.95 -2.31 1.02
N HIS A 37 -6.89 -1.42 1.38
CA HIS A 37 -8.12 -1.26 0.63
C HIS A 37 -7.84 -0.84 -0.83
N ARG A 38 -6.92 0.11 -1.03
CA ARG A 38 -6.58 0.65 -2.35
C ARG A 38 -5.59 -0.20 -3.14
N SER A 39 -4.84 -1.09 -2.51
CA SER A 39 -3.92 -2.02 -3.19
C SER A 39 -4.46 -3.41 -3.42
N VAL A 40 -5.42 -3.88 -2.61
CA VAL A 40 -5.88 -5.28 -2.62
C VAL A 40 -7.38 -5.40 -2.83
N ARG A 41 -8.19 -4.67 -2.06
CA ARG A 41 -9.65 -4.87 -2.05
C ARG A 41 -10.36 -4.19 -3.22
N LEU A 42 -10.08 -2.92 -3.45
CA LEU A 42 -10.56 -2.11 -4.57
C LEU A 42 -9.35 -1.48 -5.28
N PRO A 43 -8.48 -2.29 -5.92
CA PRO A 43 -7.33 -1.77 -6.62
C PRO A 43 -7.76 -1.04 -7.89
N PHE A 44 -7.07 0.06 -8.19
CA PHE A 44 -7.06 0.60 -9.54
C PHE A 44 -6.34 -0.40 -10.45
N ARG A 45 -7.01 -0.87 -11.49
CA ARG A 45 -6.53 -1.90 -12.43
C ARG A 45 -6.23 -1.27 -13.78
N PRO A 46 -5.09 -0.56 -13.91
CA PRO A 46 -4.78 0.15 -15.13
C PRO A 46 -4.53 -0.81 -16.28
N CYS A 47 -4.96 -0.40 -17.47
CA CYS A 47 -4.70 -1.13 -18.70
C CYS A 47 -3.44 -0.59 -19.40
N PRO A 48 -2.42 -1.43 -19.70
CA PRO A 48 -1.24 -0.99 -20.41
C PRO A 48 -1.54 -0.77 -21.91
N TYR A 49 -2.63 -1.32 -22.42
CA TYR A 49 -3.02 -1.23 -23.83
C TYR A 49 -3.67 0.12 -24.18
N PRO A 50 -3.56 0.55 -25.45
CA PRO A 50 -4.37 1.63 -25.97
C PRO A 50 -5.88 1.41 -25.76
N PRO A 51 -6.69 2.48 -25.69
CA PRO A 51 -8.14 2.37 -25.58
C PRO A 51 -8.73 1.40 -26.63
N ASN A 52 -9.67 0.56 -26.21
CA ASN A 52 -10.37 -0.43 -27.05
C ASN A 52 -9.52 -1.57 -27.64
N THR A 53 -8.26 -1.72 -27.24
CA THR A 53 -7.40 -2.82 -27.71
C THR A 53 -7.20 -3.94 -26.69
N CYS A 54 -7.64 -3.73 -25.45
CA CYS A 54 -7.51 -4.71 -24.38
C CYS A 54 -8.56 -5.83 -24.49
N PRO A 55 -8.16 -7.10 -24.43
CA PRO A 55 -9.10 -8.23 -24.42
C PRO A 55 -9.85 -8.37 -23.09
N ASP A 56 -9.31 -7.83 -22.00
CA ASP A 56 -9.92 -7.90 -20.67
C ASP A 56 -11.04 -6.88 -20.51
N ARG A 57 -12.23 -7.33 -20.13
CA ARG A 57 -13.41 -6.46 -19.91
C ARG A 57 -13.42 -5.75 -18.56
N ILE A 58 -12.49 -6.07 -17.66
CA ILE A 58 -12.47 -5.57 -16.28
C ILE A 58 -11.14 -4.86 -16.03
N HIS A 59 -11.05 -3.61 -16.49
CA HIS A 59 -9.92 -2.71 -16.25
C HIS A 59 -10.41 -1.29 -16.06
N ASN A 60 -9.55 -0.43 -15.52
CA ASN A 60 -9.80 0.99 -15.37
C ASN A 60 -9.05 1.78 -16.43
N HIS A 61 -9.70 2.81 -16.97
CA HIS A 61 -9.05 3.81 -17.81
C HIS A 61 -8.27 4.77 -16.92
N ILE A 62 -7.08 5.19 -17.38
CA ILE A 62 -6.24 6.15 -16.65
C ILE A 62 -6.97 7.48 -16.52
N GLU A 63 -7.78 7.81 -17.52
CA GLU A 63 -8.64 8.99 -17.58
C GLU A 63 -9.60 9.06 -16.38
N ASP A 64 -10.05 7.91 -15.89
CA ASP A 64 -10.99 7.74 -14.77
C ASP A 64 -10.29 7.62 -13.40
N LEU A 65 -8.97 7.86 -13.33
CA LEU A 65 -8.24 7.86 -12.06
C LEU A 65 -8.84 8.90 -11.11
N SER A 66 -9.50 8.43 -10.05
CA SER A 66 -10.07 9.28 -9.00
C SER A 66 -8.98 9.94 -8.15
N VAL A 67 -9.31 11.03 -7.46
CA VAL A 67 -8.39 11.71 -6.53
C VAL A 67 -7.84 10.77 -5.47
N ASP A 68 -8.67 9.94 -4.83
CA ASP A 68 -8.19 8.98 -3.82
C ASP A 68 -7.14 7.99 -4.35
N HIS A 69 -7.28 7.58 -5.61
CA HIS A 69 -6.30 6.69 -6.25
C HIS A 69 -5.04 7.43 -6.68
N ALA A 70 -5.16 8.71 -7.03
CA ALA A 70 -4.02 9.57 -7.31
C ALA A 70 -3.21 9.86 -6.04
N GLU A 71 -3.87 10.24 -4.95
CA GLU A 71 -3.27 10.37 -3.61
C GLU A 71 -2.58 9.07 -3.17
N ASP A 72 -3.20 7.92 -3.43
CA ASP A 72 -2.59 6.63 -3.09
C ASP A 72 -1.38 6.25 -3.97
N CYS A 73 -1.10 6.96 -5.06
CA CYS A 73 0.18 6.82 -5.78
C CYS A 73 1.29 7.65 -5.12
N CYS A 74 0.94 8.70 -4.38
CA CYS A 74 1.89 9.56 -3.70
C CYS A 74 2.43 8.90 -2.41
N ASN A 75 3.56 9.43 -1.94
CA ASN A 75 4.28 9.02 -0.72
C ASN A 75 4.66 7.53 -0.71
N LYS A 76 4.84 6.97 -1.90
CA LYS A 76 5.32 5.63 -2.16
C LYS A 76 6.52 5.69 -3.07
N ASN A 77 7.48 4.78 -2.92
CA ASN A 77 8.74 4.84 -3.65
C ASN A 77 8.74 3.98 -4.90
N VAL A 78 7.85 2.99 -5.00
CA VAL A 78 7.84 2.09 -6.17
C VAL A 78 6.43 1.60 -6.52
N PRO A 79 6.02 1.66 -7.78
CA PRO A 79 4.89 0.91 -8.30
C PRO A 79 5.30 -0.56 -8.53
N ILE A 80 4.46 -1.48 -8.05
CA ILE A 80 4.60 -2.91 -8.30
C ILE A 80 3.42 -3.36 -9.16
N TYR A 81 3.72 -3.82 -10.37
CA TYR A 81 2.75 -4.32 -11.32
C TYR A 81 2.67 -5.84 -11.23
N ILE A 82 1.51 -6.34 -10.82
CA ILE A 82 1.18 -7.76 -10.86
C ILE A 82 0.53 -8.04 -12.21
N ILE A 83 1.21 -8.85 -13.02
CA ILE A 83 0.74 -9.29 -14.32
C ILE A 83 -0.05 -10.58 -14.11
N PRO A 84 -1.36 -10.59 -14.41
CA PRO A 84 -2.14 -11.82 -14.30
C PRO A 84 -1.59 -12.88 -15.26
N GLY A 85 -1.73 -14.13 -14.85
CA GLY A 85 -1.39 -15.28 -15.68
C GLY A 85 -2.49 -16.33 -15.68
N GLN A 86 -2.17 -17.54 -16.08
CA GLN A 86 -3.12 -18.65 -16.17
C GLN A 86 -3.45 -19.27 -14.80
N SER A 87 -2.63 -18.99 -13.80
CA SER A 87 -2.81 -19.50 -12.44
C SER A 87 -4.08 -18.94 -11.79
N ARG A 88 -4.94 -19.85 -11.31
CA ARG A 88 -6.21 -19.50 -10.65
C ARG A 88 -6.01 -19.09 -9.18
N LEU A 89 -5.03 -18.22 -8.92
CA LEU A 89 -4.67 -17.76 -7.58
C LEU A 89 -5.57 -16.61 -7.09
N GLY A 90 -6.48 -16.13 -7.94
CA GLY A 90 -7.41 -15.05 -7.59
C GLY A 90 -6.65 -13.83 -7.07
N ASN A 91 -7.01 -13.36 -5.87
CA ASN A 91 -6.36 -12.21 -5.24
C ASN A 91 -5.24 -12.62 -4.25
N LEU A 92 -4.85 -13.90 -4.14
CA LEU A 92 -3.93 -14.34 -3.09
C LEU A 92 -2.58 -13.60 -3.12
N LEU A 93 -1.95 -13.48 -4.30
CA LEU A 93 -0.66 -12.78 -4.41
C LEU A 93 -0.77 -11.32 -3.93
N PRO A 94 -1.74 -10.49 -4.37
CA PRO A 94 -1.96 -9.17 -3.79
C PRO A 94 -2.05 -9.14 -2.25
N TYR A 95 -2.78 -10.08 -1.62
CA TYR A 95 -2.87 -10.17 -0.15
C TYR A 95 -1.50 -10.48 0.48
N ALA A 96 -0.86 -11.56 0.02
CA ALA A 96 0.41 -12.02 0.56
C ALA A 96 1.54 -10.99 0.38
N LEU A 97 1.60 -10.37 -0.80
CA LEU A 97 2.55 -9.33 -1.13
C LEU A 97 2.37 -8.10 -0.26
N HIS A 98 1.13 -7.60 -0.11
CA HIS A 98 0.85 -6.43 0.70
C HIS A 98 1.16 -6.66 2.19
N ASN A 99 0.91 -7.87 2.71
CA ASN A 99 1.28 -8.24 4.07
C ASN A 99 2.79 -8.27 4.25
N TRP A 100 3.48 -8.97 3.37
CA TRP A 100 4.94 -9.09 3.40
C TRP A 100 5.64 -7.73 3.28
N LEU A 101 5.19 -6.85 2.37
CA LEU A 101 5.72 -5.49 2.21
C LEU A 101 5.54 -4.64 3.46
N TYR A 102 4.39 -4.77 4.12
CA TYR A 102 4.12 -4.02 5.35
C TYR A 102 5.03 -4.44 6.49
N HIS A 103 5.26 -5.74 6.69
CA HIS A 103 6.21 -6.21 7.70
C HIS A 103 7.67 -5.86 7.38
N LYS A 104 8.02 -5.69 6.10
CA LYS A 104 9.35 -5.23 5.68
C LYS A 104 9.55 -3.73 5.87
N TRP A 105 8.52 -2.93 5.62
CA TRP A 105 8.58 -1.48 5.70
C TRP A 105 8.35 -0.94 7.11
N TYR A 106 7.41 -1.54 7.85
CA TYR A 106 7.01 -1.07 9.16
C TYR A 106 8.16 -1.23 10.17
N ARG A 107 8.59 -0.11 10.74
CA ARG A 107 9.52 -0.04 11.86
C ARG A 107 8.68 0.28 13.09
N LEU A 108 8.79 -0.56 14.12
CA LEU A 108 8.00 -0.46 15.34
C LEU A 108 7.94 0.99 15.84
N TYR A 109 6.75 1.61 15.75
CA TYR A 109 6.49 3.00 16.13
C TYR A 109 7.39 4.08 15.50
N ARG A 110 8.25 3.76 14.54
CA ARG A 110 9.19 4.69 13.91
C ARG A 110 8.86 5.00 12.45
N SER A 111 7.96 4.22 11.84
CA SER A 111 7.45 4.57 10.51
C SER A 111 6.52 5.77 10.60
N ASP A 112 6.81 6.80 9.83
CA ASP A 112 5.85 7.84 9.48
C ASP A 112 4.74 7.20 8.62
N ILE A 113 3.49 7.38 9.04
CA ILE A 113 2.29 6.77 8.42
C ILE A 113 1.34 7.84 7.87
N GLU A 114 1.61 9.09 8.21
CA GLU A 114 0.93 10.27 7.75
C GLU A 114 1.05 10.40 6.23
N TYR A 115 0.01 10.94 5.61
CA TYR A 115 -0.22 11.07 4.18
C TYR A 115 -0.03 9.77 3.39
N GLY A 116 -0.33 8.64 4.02
CA GLY A 116 -0.28 7.33 3.36
C GLY A 116 1.12 6.88 2.98
N GLN A 117 2.15 7.39 3.67
CA GLN A 117 3.53 6.94 3.50
C GLN A 117 3.62 5.42 3.56
N PHE A 118 4.23 4.82 2.55
CA PHE A 118 4.43 3.39 2.44
C PHE A 118 5.52 3.09 1.41
N ILE A 119 6.08 1.87 1.37
CA ILE A 119 7.14 1.58 0.40
C ILE A 119 6.64 1.52 -1.05
N ALA A 120 5.45 0.97 -1.27
CA ALA A 120 5.04 0.56 -2.62
C ALA A 120 3.54 0.70 -2.90
N LYS A 121 3.19 0.94 -4.17
CA LYS A 121 1.81 0.88 -4.68
C LYS A 121 1.62 -0.37 -5.51
N LEU A 122 0.66 -1.22 -5.15
CA LEU A 122 0.29 -2.36 -5.99
C LEU A 122 -0.71 -1.96 -7.08
N PHE A 123 -0.43 -2.41 -8.31
CA PHE A 123 -1.35 -2.40 -9.44
C PHE A 123 -1.54 -3.83 -9.96
N VAL A 124 -2.78 -4.19 -10.26
CA VAL A 124 -3.07 -5.42 -11.01
C VAL A 124 -3.38 -5.00 -12.44
N SER A 125 -2.48 -5.34 -13.35
CA SER A 125 -2.58 -4.97 -14.77
C SER A 125 -3.49 -5.93 -15.53
N CYS A 126 -3.75 -5.63 -16.81
CA CYS A 126 -4.37 -6.59 -17.74
C CYS A 126 -3.38 -7.68 -18.14
N SER A 127 -3.90 -8.83 -18.54
CA SER A 127 -3.08 -9.93 -19.04
C SER A 127 -2.51 -9.57 -20.41
N PRO A 128 -1.20 -9.74 -20.65
CA PRO A 128 -0.66 -9.55 -21.97
C PRO A 128 -1.06 -10.68 -22.92
N PRO A 129 -1.00 -10.44 -24.24
CA PRO A 129 -1.07 -11.52 -25.21
C PRO A 129 -0.09 -12.64 -24.85
N MET A 130 -0.51 -13.89 -25.08
CA MET A 130 0.37 -15.04 -24.94
C MET A 130 1.66 -14.80 -25.74
N ASP A 131 2.80 -15.16 -25.17
CA ASP A 131 4.14 -15.04 -25.77
C ASP A 131 4.68 -13.61 -25.95
N THR A 132 4.11 -12.62 -25.26
CA THR A 132 4.68 -11.25 -25.23
C THR A 132 6.13 -11.29 -24.71
N PRO A 133 7.13 -10.83 -25.48
CA PRO A 133 8.51 -10.81 -25.03
C PRO A 133 8.68 -9.93 -23.79
N THR A 134 9.59 -10.32 -22.88
CA THR A 134 9.84 -9.60 -21.62
C THR A 134 10.13 -8.13 -21.83
N VAL A 135 10.97 -7.78 -22.80
CA VAL A 135 11.32 -6.39 -23.12
C VAL A 135 10.08 -5.59 -23.56
N SER A 136 9.19 -6.19 -24.35
CA SER A 136 7.94 -5.54 -24.79
C SER A 136 6.96 -5.36 -23.63
N LEU A 137 6.84 -6.35 -22.74
CA LEU A 137 6.03 -6.23 -21.53
C LEU A 137 6.54 -5.10 -20.63
N VAL A 138 7.85 -5.04 -20.39
CA VAL A 138 8.47 -3.98 -19.59
C VAL A 138 8.22 -2.61 -20.21
N GLY A 139 8.39 -2.46 -21.53
CA GLY A 139 8.09 -1.22 -22.24
C GLY A 139 6.64 -0.76 -22.04
N GLN A 140 5.67 -1.67 -22.21
CA GLN A 140 4.24 -1.38 -22.01
C GLN A 140 3.93 -0.94 -20.57
N ILE A 141 4.57 -1.56 -19.58
CA ILE A 141 4.37 -1.22 -18.16
C ILE A 141 5.03 0.12 -17.81
N ASN A 142 6.22 0.41 -18.35
CA ASN A 142 6.88 1.69 -18.11
C ASN A 142 6.12 2.85 -18.77
N ASP A 143 5.61 2.66 -19.99
CA ASP A 143 4.71 3.61 -20.66
C ASP A 143 3.41 3.82 -19.86
N LEU A 144 2.87 2.75 -19.28
CA LEU A 144 1.72 2.83 -18.40
C LEU A 144 2.04 3.64 -17.13
N ASN A 145 3.18 3.39 -16.48
CA ASN A 145 3.60 4.13 -15.30
C ASN A 145 3.75 5.62 -15.59
N ALA A 146 4.35 5.98 -16.73
CA ALA A 146 4.49 7.37 -17.17
C ALA A 146 3.13 8.05 -17.33
N ARG A 147 2.15 7.38 -17.96
CA ARG A 147 0.77 7.90 -18.10
C ARG A 147 0.07 8.07 -16.75
N ILE A 148 0.23 7.12 -15.82
CA ILE A 148 -0.31 7.24 -14.46
C ILE A 148 0.32 8.43 -13.76
N CYS A 149 1.64 8.56 -13.78
CA CYS A 149 2.36 9.66 -13.14
C CYS A 149 1.92 11.03 -13.70
N SER A 150 1.74 11.14 -15.02
CA SER A 150 1.23 12.35 -15.66
C SER A 150 -0.20 12.68 -15.25
N LYS A 151 -1.07 11.67 -15.17
CA LYS A 151 -2.44 11.85 -14.72
C LYS A 151 -2.52 12.28 -13.25
N VAL A 152 -1.71 11.69 -12.39
CA VAL A 152 -1.60 12.12 -10.97
C VAL A 152 -1.19 13.58 -10.91
N ALA A 153 -0.12 13.98 -11.60
CA ALA A 153 0.32 15.38 -11.64
C ALA A 153 -0.79 16.34 -12.14
N SER A 154 -1.57 15.92 -13.14
CA SER A 154 -2.72 16.69 -13.62
C SER A 154 -3.82 16.83 -12.57
N ILE A 155 -4.11 15.78 -11.81
CA ILE A 155 -5.11 15.79 -10.73
C ILE A 155 -4.64 16.71 -9.60
N GLN A 156 -3.38 16.60 -9.18
CA GLN A 156 -2.81 17.44 -8.13
C GLN A 156 -2.87 18.92 -8.50
N LYS A 157 -2.51 19.25 -9.75
CA LYS A 157 -2.64 20.61 -10.27
C LYS A 157 -4.09 21.09 -10.24
N TYR A 158 -5.04 20.24 -10.65
CA TYR A 158 -6.47 20.56 -10.59
C TYR A 158 -6.90 20.87 -9.15
N VAL A 159 -6.62 19.98 -8.20
CA VAL A 159 -7.00 20.15 -6.79
C VAL A 159 -6.39 21.42 -6.18
N GLN A 160 -5.12 21.73 -6.47
CA GLN A 160 -4.46 22.95 -6.02
C GLN A 160 -5.13 24.23 -6.54
N THR A 161 -5.69 24.20 -7.75
CA THR A 161 -6.39 25.33 -8.38
C THR A 161 -7.89 25.37 -8.12
N CYS A 162 -8.46 24.32 -7.54
CA CYS A 162 -9.90 24.19 -7.31
C CYS A 162 -10.42 25.25 -6.32
N PRO A 163 -11.55 25.94 -6.58
CA PRO A 163 -12.15 26.90 -5.65
C PRO A 163 -12.51 26.27 -4.31
N ILE A 164 -12.32 26.99 -3.19
CA ILE A 164 -12.53 26.48 -1.82
C ILE A 164 -13.91 25.81 -1.64
N GLY A 165 -14.98 26.34 -2.25
CA GLY A 165 -16.33 25.77 -2.15
C GLY A 165 -16.52 24.39 -2.81
N GLU A 166 -15.68 24.05 -3.81
CA GLU A 166 -15.68 22.74 -4.45
C GLU A 166 -14.75 21.74 -3.74
N ARG A 167 -13.84 22.23 -2.87
CA ARG A 167 -12.94 21.37 -2.10
C ARG A 167 -13.61 20.60 -0.97
N PHE A 168 -14.77 21.09 -0.54
CA PHE A 168 -15.55 20.56 0.57
C PHE A 168 -16.98 20.28 0.08
N SER A 169 -17.13 19.27 -0.77
CA SER A 169 -18.46 18.76 -1.13
C SER A 169 -18.82 17.56 -0.22
N PRO A 170 -20.11 17.26 0.01
CA PRO A 170 -20.54 16.07 0.75
C PRO A 170 -20.01 14.76 0.15
N THR A 171 -19.62 14.80 -1.13
CA THR A 171 -19.13 13.65 -1.90
C THR A 171 -17.61 13.61 -2.05
N GLN A 172 -16.90 14.69 -1.73
CA GLN A 172 -15.46 14.82 -1.96
C GLN A 172 -14.86 15.89 -1.05
N THR A 173 -13.93 15.47 -0.19
CA THR A 173 -13.10 16.35 0.64
C THR A 173 -11.66 16.18 0.19
N PHE A 174 -11.07 17.21 -0.39
CA PHE A 174 -9.65 17.17 -0.75
C PHE A 174 -8.79 17.32 0.49
N ARG A 175 -7.75 16.48 0.58
CA ARG A 175 -6.74 16.61 1.62
C ARG A 175 -5.71 17.66 1.21
N ASP A 176 -4.76 17.94 2.09
CA ASP A 176 -3.70 18.88 1.80
C ASP A 176 -2.70 18.29 0.79
N GLU A 177 -2.92 18.59 -0.48
CA GLU A 177 -2.11 18.13 -1.61
C GLU A 177 -0.62 18.51 -1.51
N ARG A 178 -0.26 19.48 -0.66
CA ARG A 178 1.16 19.84 -0.46
C ARG A 178 1.99 18.68 0.07
N PHE A 179 1.36 17.74 0.77
CA PHE A 179 2.03 16.62 1.41
C PHE A 179 1.75 15.28 0.74
N TYR A 180 0.96 15.24 -0.34
CA TYR A 180 0.90 14.09 -1.24
C TYR A 180 1.97 14.24 -2.32
N ILE A 181 3.16 13.70 -2.08
CA ILE A 181 4.30 13.89 -2.97
C ILE A 181 4.50 12.65 -3.83
N MET A 182 4.45 12.82 -5.16
CA MET A 182 4.90 11.79 -6.09
C MET A 182 6.43 11.65 -5.99
N GLN A 183 6.91 10.56 -5.41
CA GLN A 183 8.34 10.37 -5.18
C GLN A 183 9.07 10.18 -6.52
N PRO A 184 10.25 10.80 -6.74
CA PRO A 184 11.06 10.58 -7.93
C PRO A 184 11.34 9.09 -8.20
N LEU A 185 11.61 8.32 -7.15
CA LEU A 185 11.80 6.86 -7.24
C LEU A 185 10.59 6.11 -7.82
N PHE A 186 9.36 6.59 -7.56
CA PHE A 186 8.14 5.97 -8.07
C PHE A 186 8.04 6.09 -9.60
N LYS A 187 8.55 7.19 -10.14
CA LYS A 187 8.64 7.42 -11.58
C LYS A 187 9.78 6.64 -12.20
N ALA A 188 10.93 6.62 -11.52
CA ALA A 188 12.19 6.13 -12.03
C ALA A 188 12.33 4.60 -12.04
N VAL A 189 11.60 3.90 -11.17
CA VAL A 189 11.73 2.44 -11.02
C VAL A 189 10.37 1.78 -11.06
N THR A 190 10.25 0.64 -11.75
CA THR A 190 9.09 -0.24 -11.66
C THR A 190 9.53 -1.64 -11.26
N ILE A 191 8.67 -2.33 -10.49
CA ILE A 191 8.81 -3.76 -10.20
C ILE A 191 7.66 -4.48 -10.88
N ILE A 192 7.96 -5.55 -11.63
CA ILE A 192 6.96 -6.35 -12.32
C ILE A 192 7.02 -7.78 -11.78
N LEU A 193 5.86 -8.29 -11.38
CA LEU A 193 5.66 -9.64 -10.85
C LEU A 193 4.74 -10.41 -11.77
N LEU A 194 5.15 -11.60 -12.19
CA LEU A 194 4.31 -12.50 -12.97
C LEU A 194 3.52 -13.40 -12.01
N ASN A 195 2.20 -13.32 -12.01
CA ASN A 195 1.37 -14.04 -11.06
C ASN A 195 1.57 -15.57 -11.13
N ASP A 196 1.92 -16.10 -12.30
CA ASP A 196 2.19 -17.53 -12.52
C ASP A 196 3.48 -18.03 -11.85
N GLU A 197 4.37 -17.12 -11.46
CA GLU A 197 5.59 -17.47 -10.72
C GLU A 197 5.35 -17.56 -9.21
N TYR A 198 4.13 -17.22 -8.76
CA TYR A 198 3.74 -17.35 -7.36
C TYR A 198 3.16 -18.74 -7.08
N ASP A 199 3.82 -19.50 -6.22
CA ASP A 199 3.28 -20.76 -5.71
C ASP A 199 2.39 -20.49 -4.49
N VAL A 200 1.18 -21.06 -4.47
CA VAL A 200 0.28 -21.04 -3.29
C VAL A 200 0.93 -21.61 -2.02
N ARG A 201 1.98 -22.43 -2.15
CA ARG A 201 2.77 -22.99 -1.04
C ARG A 201 3.99 -22.13 -0.68
N MET A 202 4.24 -21.05 -1.41
CA MET A 202 5.33 -20.12 -1.11
C MET A 202 5.05 -19.42 0.22
N VAL A 203 5.84 -19.79 1.24
CA VAL A 203 5.75 -19.22 2.59
C VAL A 203 6.37 -17.82 2.63
N ASP A 204 7.46 -17.58 1.89
CA ASP A 204 8.14 -16.29 1.84
C ASP A 204 8.01 -15.66 0.45
N VAL A 205 7.14 -14.66 0.34
CA VAL A 205 6.88 -13.91 -0.89
C VAL A 205 8.14 -13.21 -1.41
N GLY A 206 9.10 -12.89 -0.54
CA GLY A 206 10.37 -12.28 -0.92
C GLY A 206 11.22 -13.15 -1.87
N LYS A 207 10.95 -14.45 -1.95
CA LYS A 207 11.62 -15.38 -2.88
C LYS A 207 11.01 -15.37 -4.28
N MET A 208 9.88 -14.70 -4.48
CA MET A 208 9.27 -14.58 -5.80
C MET A 208 10.24 -13.88 -6.77
N PRO A 209 10.43 -14.39 -8.00
CA PRO A 209 11.16 -13.64 -9.01
C PRO A 209 10.45 -12.33 -9.35
N ALA A 210 11.23 -11.31 -9.64
CA ALA A 210 10.76 -9.99 -9.98
C ALA A 210 11.63 -9.41 -11.11
N LEU A 211 10.99 -8.72 -12.05
CA LEU A 211 11.70 -7.85 -12.97
C LEU A 211 11.82 -6.48 -12.30
N LEU A 212 13.05 -6.03 -12.09
CA LEU A 212 13.36 -4.69 -11.62
C LEU A 212 13.80 -3.87 -12.82
N THR A 213 13.14 -2.74 -13.05
CA THR A 213 13.35 -1.95 -14.26
C THR A 213 13.57 -0.48 -13.95
N LEU A 214 14.52 0.14 -14.64
CA LEU A 214 14.72 1.59 -14.64
C LEU A 214 13.93 2.18 -15.81
N THR A 215 13.14 3.21 -15.53
CA THR A 215 12.46 4.01 -16.55
C THR A 215 13.41 5.09 -17.08
N SER A 216 12.95 5.87 -18.05
CA SER A 216 13.69 7.05 -18.54
C SER A 216 13.50 8.30 -17.66
N GLU A 217 12.73 8.21 -16.57
CA GLU A 217 12.44 9.34 -15.68
C GLU A 217 13.51 9.44 -14.59
N GLU A 218 14.46 10.36 -14.75
CA GLU A 218 15.51 10.61 -13.75
C GLU A 218 15.32 11.93 -12.97
N ASP A 219 14.30 12.71 -13.34
CA ASP A 219 14.03 14.03 -12.77
C ASP A 219 13.76 13.96 -11.26
N GLY A 220 14.54 14.74 -10.50
CA GLY A 220 14.38 14.89 -9.05
C GLY A 220 15.11 13.84 -8.20
N LEU A 221 15.85 12.90 -8.81
CA LEU A 221 16.71 11.97 -8.09
C LEU A 221 17.99 12.65 -7.63
N SER A 222 18.54 12.25 -6.48
CA SER A 222 19.83 12.74 -5.98
C SER A 222 21.00 12.30 -6.86
N GLN A 223 20.85 11.16 -7.55
CA GLN A 223 21.83 10.59 -8.46
C GLN A 223 21.16 9.61 -9.42
N GLN A 224 21.72 9.49 -10.63
CA GLN A 224 21.38 8.45 -11.59
C GLN A 224 21.38 7.05 -10.96
N LEU A 225 20.35 6.25 -11.28
CA LEU A 225 20.19 4.89 -10.80
C LEU A 225 21.00 3.90 -11.64
N SER A 226 21.49 2.84 -11.00
CA SER A 226 22.10 1.71 -11.69
C SER A 226 22.01 0.46 -10.82
N PHE A 227 22.13 -0.72 -11.42
CA PHE A 227 22.09 -2.00 -10.72
C PHE A 227 23.44 -2.48 -10.18
N LYS A 228 24.49 -1.64 -10.23
CA LYS A 228 25.85 -2.02 -9.83
C LYS A 228 25.92 -2.55 -8.39
N SER A 229 25.18 -1.92 -7.47
CA SER A 229 25.14 -2.27 -6.05
C SER A 229 24.51 -3.63 -5.74
N ILE A 230 23.80 -4.23 -6.71
CA ILE A 230 23.12 -5.52 -6.56
C ILE A 230 23.51 -6.53 -7.65
N SER A 231 24.60 -6.26 -8.38
CA SER A 231 25.05 -7.05 -9.52
C SER A 231 25.34 -8.52 -9.17
N ASP A 232 25.79 -8.80 -7.95
CA ASP A 232 26.04 -10.13 -7.41
C ASP A 232 24.76 -10.94 -7.10
N LYS A 233 23.61 -10.26 -7.01
CA LYS A 233 22.29 -10.84 -6.71
C LYS A 233 21.38 -10.95 -7.95
N VAL A 234 21.88 -10.59 -9.14
CA VAL A 234 21.14 -10.68 -10.41
C VAL A 234 21.04 -12.13 -10.84
N GLU A 235 19.82 -12.61 -11.07
CA GLU A 235 19.56 -13.96 -11.57
C GLU A 235 19.63 -14.02 -13.09
N ASP A 236 19.16 -12.97 -13.76
CA ASP A 236 19.22 -12.83 -15.21
C ASP A 236 19.37 -11.35 -15.60
N PHE A 237 20.27 -11.07 -16.54
CA PHE A 237 20.55 -9.73 -17.03
C PHE A 237 19.97 -9.60 -18.45
N ILE A 238 18.90 -8.81 -18.57
CA ILE A 238 18.18 -8.64 -19.84
C ILE A 238 18.73 -7.41 -20.59
N SER A 239 18.94 -6.31 -19.87
CA SER A 239 19.58 -5.09 -20.36
C SER A 239 20.10 -4.24 -19.20
N GLU A 240 20.80 -3.14 -19.50
CA GLU A 240 21.25 -2.14 -18.50
C GLU A 240 20.10 -1.56 -17.66
N THR A 241 18.87 -1.59 -18.18
CA THR A 241 17.67 -1.04 -17.53
C THR A 241 16.70 -2.12 -17.07
N ILE A 242 16.97 -3.40 -17.30
CA ILE A 242 16.06 -4.51 -16.98
C ILE A 242 16.86 -5.70 -16.45
N ILE A 243 16.61 -6.06 -15.20
CA ILE A 243 17.20 -7.25 -14.58
C ILE A 243 16.12 -8.10 -13.91
N ARG A 244 16.41 -9.38 -13.77
CA ARG A 244 15.61 -10.31 -12.97
C ARG A 244 16.32 -10.60 -11.66
N VAL A 245 15.62 -10.40 -10.56
CA VAL A 245 16.10 -10.59 -9.18
C VAL A 245 15.02 -11.22 -8.32
N ARG A 246 15.35 -11.59 -7.09
CA ARG A 246 14.34 -11.91 -6.08
C ARG A 246 13.64 -10.63 -5.61
N LEU A 247 12.35 -10.71 -5.31
CA LEU A 247 11.57 -9.58 -4.79
C LEU A 247 12.21 -8.97 -3.53
N ASN A 248 12.76 -9.79 -2.63
CA ASN A 248 13.47 -9.28 -1.46
C ASN A 248 14.66 -8.37 -1.85
N THR A 249 15.43 -8.76 -2.87
CA THR A 249 16.53 -7.95 -3.40
C THR A 249 16.03 -6.66 -4.03
N ALA A 250 14.94 -6.72 -4.80
CA ALA A 250 14.34 -5.52 -5.41
C ALA A 250 13.86 -4.52 -4.34
N ILE A 251 13.22 -4.99 -3.28
CA ILE A 251 12.75 -4.12 -2.20
C ILE A 251 13.90 -3.60 -1.33
N GLU A 252 14.92 -4.41 -1.04
CA GLU A 252 16.15 -3.95 -0.38
C GLU A 252 16.85 -2.85 -1.19
N PHE A 253 16.92 -3.01 -2.52
CA PHE A 253 17.44 -1.98 -3.41
C PHE A 253 16.62 -0.69 -3.30
N MET A 254 15.29 -0.77 -3.34
CA MET A 254 14.42 0.40 -3.22
C MET A 254 14.52 1.10 -1.86
N LEU A 255 14.64 0.34 -0.76
CA LEU A 255 14.84 0.90 0.57
C LEU A 255 16.19 1.64 0.67
N ALA A 256 17.25 1.07 0.07
CA ALA A 256 18.56 1.73 0.03
C ALA A 256 18.54 3.00 -0.84
N GLN A 257 17.81 3.00 -1.97
CA GLN A 257 17.61 4.22 -2.76
C GLN A 257 16.80 5.26 -1.99
N GLN A 258 15.72 4.85 -1.31
CA GLN A 258 14.95 5.76 -0.45
C GLN A 258 15.83 6.40 0.62
N GLU A 259 16.65 5.62 1.31
CA GLU A 259 17.56 6.14 2.35
C GLU A 259 18.57 7.15 1.77
N ARG A 260 19.06 6.91 0.55
CA ARG A 260 19.90 7.86 -0.18
C ARG A 260 19.16 9.17 -0.47
N GLU A 261 17.95 9.10 -1.02
CA GLU A 261 17.15 10.29 -1.32
C GLU A 261 16.81 11.07 -0.03
N VAL A 262 16.43 10.38 1.05
CA VAL A 262 16.17 10.99 2.36
C VAL A 262 17.42 11.64 2.94
N SER A 263 18.59 11.03 2.77
CA SER A 263 19.87 11.61 3.24
C SER A 263 20.24 12.88 2.47
N PHE A 264 19.82 13.01 1.21
CA PHE A 264 20.15 14.15 0.36
C PHE A 264 19.11 15.28 0.45
N PHE A 265 17.82 14.97 0.39
CA PHE A 265 16.72 15.93 0.35
C PHE A 265 15.98 16.11 1.69
N GLY A 266 16.29 15.27 2.69
CA GLY A 266 15.44 15.09 3.86
C GLY A 266 14.23 14.20 3.58
N PRO A 267 13.48 13.81 4.63
CA PRO A 267 12.23 13.06 4.47
C PRO A 267 11.19 13.87 3.70
N GLN A 268 10.47 13.22 2.79
CA GLN A 268 9.44 13.84 1.95
C GLN A 268 8.14 13.01 2.00
N PRO A 269 7.01 13.57 2.47
CA PRO A 269 6.87 14.92 3.02
C PRO A 269 7.64 15.11 4.32
N ASP A 270 7.97 16.36 4.66
CA ASP A 270 8.59 16.71 5.93
C ASP A 270 7.67 16.25 7.09
N PRO A 271 8.12 15.35 7.98
CA PRO A 271 7.27 14.80 9.03
C PRO A 271 6.80 15.84 10.05
N VAL A 272 7.57 16.91 10.29
CA VAL A 272 7.19 17.97 11.24
C VAL A 272 6.19 18.93 10.61
N GLU A 273 6.45 19.39 9.39
CA GLU A 273 5.56 20.35 8.72
C GLU A 273 4.25 19.68 8.28
N SER A 274 4.30 18.45 7.77
CA SER A 274 3.08 17.70 7.41
C SER A 274 2.19 17.39 8.61
N THR A 275 2.78 17.38 9.81
CA THR A 275 2.07 17.17 11.07
C THR A 275 1.95 18.43 11.93
N LYS A 276 2.10 19.59 11.29
CA LYS A 276 1.79 20.88 11.90
C LYS A 276 0.31 21.19 11.66
N GLU A 277 -0.43 21.44 12.73
CA GLU A 277 -1.88 21.76 12.73
C GLU A 277 -2.82 20.61 12.32
N LEU A 278 -2.36 19.70 11.45
CA LEU A 278 -2.74 18.29 11.40
C LEU A 278 -4.19 17.98 10.96
N GLU A 279 -4.80 18.87 10.17
CA GLU A 279 -6.22 18.79 9.86
C GLU A 279 -6.62 17.64 8.91
N ASN A 280 -5.77 17.21 7.97
CA ASN A 280 -6.18 16.28 6.89
C ASN A 280 -5.17 15.17 6.51
N GLY A 281 -4.07 15.03 7.25
CA GLY A 281 -2.94 14.20 6.83
C GLY A 281 -3.08 12.70 7.04
N THR A 282 -4.08 12.24 7.77
CA THR A 282 -4.19 10.84 8.17
C THR A 282 -5.53 10.28 7.72
N CYS A 283 -5.67 8.95 7.66
CA CYS A 283 -6.94 8.29 7.36
C CYS A 283 -8.05 8.62 8.38
N CYS A 284 -7.66 9.13 9.53
CA CYS A 284 -8.47 9.75 10.56
C CYS A 284 -7.85 11.11 10.80
N ASN A 285 -8.53 12.21 10.50
CA ASN A 285 -7.99 13.55 10.77
C ASN A 285 -7.53 13.65 12.25
N MET A 286 -6.60 14.55 12.58
CA MET A 286 -6.11 14.58 13.97
C MET A 286 -7.13 15.08 14.98
N GLN A 287 -8.23 15.67 14.52
CA GLN A 287 -9.36 15.94 15.40
C GLN A 287 -9.93 14.62 15.95
N GLU A 288 -10.15 13.61 15.10
CA GLU A 288 -10.54 12.26 15.54
C GLU A 288 -9.49 11.61 16.44
N VAL A 289 -8.20 11.82 16.15
CA VAL A 289 -7.11 11.29 16.99
C VAL A 289 -7.11 11.94 18.38
N ARG A 290 -7.30 13.27 18.46
CA ARG A 290 -7.42 14.00 19.72
C ARG A 290 -8.67 13.60 20.49
N GLU A 291 -9.82 13.51 19.81
CA GLU A 291 -11.06 13.06 20.42
C GLU A 291 -10.93 11.65 20.99
N PHE A 292 -10.27 10.75 20.27
CA PHE A 292 -9.97 9.41 20.73
C PHE A 292 -9.05 9.43 21.97
N ALA A 293 -7.95 10.18 21.95
CA ALA A 293 -7.06 10.31 23.11
C ALA A 293 -7.80 10.90 24.34
N ASN A 294 -8.64 11.91 24.14
CA ASN A 294 -9.44 12.53 25.20
C ASN A 294 -10.44 11.52 25.80
N GLN A 295 -11.05 10.66 24.99
CA GLN A 295 -11.93 9.58 25.49
C GLN A 295 -11.18 8.56 26.35
N LEU A 296 -9.87 8.39 26.13
CA LEU A 296 -9.00 7.54 26.95
C LEU A 296 -8.49 8.24 28.23
N GLY A 297 -8.85 9.51 28.44
CA GLY A 297 -8.48 10.28 29.62
C GLY A 297 -7.26 11.18 29.42
N TRP A 298 -6.90 11.53 28.18
CA TRP A 298 -5.81 12.48 27.93
C TRP A 298 -6.16 13.87 28.47
N THR A 299 -5.29 14.40 29.34
CA THR A 299 -5.41 15.77 29.89
C THR A 299 -4.14 16.59 29.65
N GLY A 300 -3.22 16.10 28.82
CA GLY A 300 -1.98 16.79 28.50
C GLY A 300 -2.13 17.77 27.35
N GLU A 301 -1.01 18.37 26.95
CA GLU A 301 -0.94 19.17 25.71
C GLU A 301 -1.45 18.38 24.50
N PRO A 302 -2.04 19.04 23.49
CA PRO A 302 -2.49 18.37 22.29
C PRO A 302 -1.37 17.52 21.68
N LEU A 303 -1.72 16.30 21.26
CA LEU A 303 -0.80 15.48 20.47
C LEU A 303 -0.48 16.23 19.17
N GLN A 304 0.81 16.51 18.97
CA GLN A 304 1.36 17.26 17.83
C GLN A 304 2.62 16.56 17.33
N GLY A 305 3.02 16.91 16.11
CA GLY A 305 4.20 16.34 15.48
C GLY A 305 3.99 14.92 14.96
N PRO A 306 5.03 14.33 14.36
CA PRO A 306 4.95 13.04 13.71
C PRO A 306 4.70 11.94 14.74
N SER A 307 3.70 11.09 14.49
CA SER A 307 3.31 10.05 15.44
C SER A 307 4.38 8.96 15.61
N SER A 308 5.39 8.94 14.74
CA SER A 308 6.62 8.14 14.86
C SER A 308 7.54 8.54 16.04
N THR A 309 7.23 9.66 16.71
CA THR A 309 8.00 10.19 17.85
C THR A 309 7.28 10.05 19.19
N TRP A 310 6.02 9.59 19.18
CA TRP A 310 5.18 9.57 20.38
C TRP A 310 5.54 8.48 21.37
N LEU A 311 6.14 7.39 20.90
CA LEU A 311 6.50 6.24 21.72
C LEU A 311 8.00 6.00 21.65
N ASP A 312 8.58 5.72 22.82
CA ASP A 312 9.97 5.30 22.92
C ASP A 312 10.07 3.78 22.74
N THR A 313 10.74 3.38 21.67
CA THR A 313 10.97 1.98 21.31
C THR A 313 11.94 1.25 22.25
N GLU A 314 12.72 1.96 23.06
CA GLU A 314 13.55 1.33 24.11
C GLU A 314 12.69 0.82 25.28
N THR A 315 11.54 1.47 25.51
CA THR A 315 10.60 1.07 26.57
C THR A 315 9.44 0.21 26.05
N HIS A 316 9.05 0.41 24.78
CA HIS A 316 7.99 -0.34 24.12
C HIS A 316 8.55 -1.17 22.97
N THR A 317 8.99 -2.39 23.30
CA THR A 317 9.70 -3.30 22.39
C THR A 317 8.78 -4.22 21.57
N GLU A 318 7.48 -4.24 21.88
CA GLU A 318 6.49 -5.06 21.18
C GLU A 318 5.51 -4.20 20.39
N TRP A 319 5.04 -4.72 19.24
CA TRP A 319 3.97 -4.09 18.48
C TRP A 319 2.62 -4.34 19.15
N LEU A 320 2.10 -3.32 19.83
CA LEU A 320 0.85 -3.32 20.58
C LEU A 320 -0.19 -2.35 19.98
N GLY A 321 -1.42 -2.44 20.50
CA GLY A 321 -2.53 -1.57 20.09
C GLY A 321 -3.35 -2.13 18.92
N ASN A 322 -4.26 -1.32 18.38
CA ASN A 322 -5.19 -1.77 17.34
C ASN A 322 -4.50 -2.15 16.02
N GLY A 323 -3.41 -1.48 15.65
CA GLY A 323 -2.63 -1.79 14.45
C GLY A 323 -2.14 -3.24 14.44
N ALA A 324 -1.48 -3.66 15.52
CA ALA A 324 -1.02 -5.05 15.70
C ALA A 324 -2.17 -6.07 15.73
N LYS A 325 -3.26 -5.72 16.44
CA LYS A 325 -4.46 -6.59 16.53
C LYS A 325 -5.10 -6.81 15.16
N GLU A 326 -5.30 -5.75 14.38
CA GLU A 326 -5.88 -5.84 13.03
C GLU A 326 -4.94 -6.52 12.04
N ASP A 327 -3.63 -6.25 12.09
CA ASP A 327 -2.65 -6.93 11.25
C ASP A 327 -2.77 -8.46 11.35
N LYS A 328 -2.73 -8.98 12.57
CA LYS A 328 -2.88 -10.41 12.83
C LYS A 328 -4.29 -10.93 12.56
N SER A 329 -5.30 -10.25 13.09
CA SER A 329 -6.67 -10.79 13.12
C SER A 329 -7.50 -10.46 11.88
N LEU A 330 -7.08 -9.54 11.02
CA LEU A 330 -7.81 -9.22 9.80
C LEU A 330 -6.98 -9.58 8.59
N TYR A 331 -5.81 -8.96 8.43
CA TYR A 331 -5.02 -9.06 7.21
C TYR A 331 -4.34 -10.42 7.07
N GLY A 332 -3.77 -10.97 8.16
CA GLY A 332 -3.28 -12.35 8.19
C GLY A 332 -4.40 -13.36 7.92
N ARG A 333 -5.56 -13.23 8.58
CA ARG A 333 -6.71 -14.13 8.35
C ARG A 333 -7.28 -14.03 6.93
N MET A 334 -7.28 -12.85 6.32
CA MET A 334 -7.72 -12.69 4.92
C MET A 334 -6.81 -13.45 3.98
N GLU A 335 -5.49 -13.31 4.13
CA GLU A 335 -4.51 -14.06 3.33
C GLU A 335 -4.64 -15.56 3.56
N ASP A 336 -4.66 -16.02 4.81
CA ASP A 336 -4.81 -17.44 5.16
C ASP A 336 -6.07 -18.04 4.57
N SER A 337 -7.19 -17.30 4.63
CA SER A 337 -8.46 -17.73 4.03
C SER A 337 -8.36 -17.86 2.51
N GLN A 338 -7.74 -16.89 1.82
CA GLN A 338 -7.53 -16.99 0.37
C GLN A 338 -6.64 -18.20 0.03
N ARG A 339 -5.53 -18.38 0.77
CA ARG A 339 -4.58 -19.46 0.57
C ARG A 339 -5.23 -20.82 0.79
N TRP A 340 -5.96 -20.98 1.89
CA TRP A 340 -6.68 -22.19 2.23
C TRP A 340 -7.72 -22.55 1.17
N ASN A 341 -8.51 -21.56 0.74
CA ASN A 341 -9.49 -21.77 -0.33
C ASN A 341 -8.81 -22.31 -1.59
N ILE A 342 -7.72 -21.70 -2.04
CA ILE A 342 -7.00 -22.14 -3.25
C ILE A 342 -6.43 -23.55 -3.07
N LEU A 343 -5.81 -23.86 -1.92
CA LEU A 343 -5.30 -25.19 -1.63
C LEU A 343 -6.40 -26.26 -1.69
N LEU A 344 -7.59 -25.99 -1.16
CA LEU A 344 -8.74 -26.89 -1.28
C LEU A 344 -9.15 -27.11 -2.75
N ARG A 345 -9.17 -26.04 -3.57
CA ARG A 345 -9.48 -26.16 -5.01
C ARG A 345 -8.44 -27.02 -5.72
N THR A 346 -7.16 -26.77 -5.47
CA THR A 346 -6.05 -27.52 -6.07
C THR A 346 -6.06 -28.99 -5.64
N ALA A 347 -6.54 -29.29 -4.42
CA ALA A 347 -6.71 -30.66 -3.93
C ALA A 347 -8.00 -31.36 -4.42
N GLY A 348 -8.87 -30.67 -5.16
CA GLY A 348 -10.16 -31.21 -5.61
C GLY A 348 -11.20 -31.36 -4.49
N LEU A 349 -11.02 -30.67 -3.36
CA LEU A 349 -11.84 -30.77 -2.15
C LEU A 349 -12.83 -29.61 -2.00
N GLU A 350 -13.25 -28.98 -3.10
CA GLU A 350 -14.24 -27.88 -3.02
C GLU A 350 -15.54 -28.38 -2.36
N HIS A 351 -15.83 -27.87 -1.17
CA HIS A 351 -17.19 -27.95 -0.64
C HIS A 351 -18.08 -27.07 -1.51
N THR A 352 -18.92 -27.71 -2.32
CA THR A 352 -20.09 -27.03 -2.89
C THR A 352 -20.87 -26.46 -1.69
N PRO A 353 -21.24 -25.16 -1.66
CA PRO A 353 -22.14 -24.64 -0.64
C PRO A 353 -23.55 -25.18 -0.88
N GLY A 354 -23.73 -26.48 -0.61
CA GLY A 354 -25.00 -27.16 -0.59
C GLY A 354 -25.73 -26.76 0.68
N ARG A 355 -26.60 -25.76 0.55
CA ARG A 355 -27.82 -25.54 1.35
C ARG A 355 -27.88 -26.42 2.62
N LEU A 356 -27.39 -25.89 3.74
CA LEU A 356 -27.91 -26.27 5.05
C LEU A 356 -29.34 -25.73 5.21
N ILE A 357 -30.26 -26.21 4.37
CA ILE A 357 -31.67 -26.20 4.72
C ILE A 357 -31.78 -27.26 5.80
N LYS A 358 -31.83 -26.81 7.05
CA LYS A 358 -32.35 -27.59 8.16
C LYS A 358 -33.69 -28.18 7.71
N ARG A 359 -33.73 -29.47 7.35
CA ARG A 359 -34.96 -30.25 7.43
C ARG A 359 -35.32 -30.27 8.91
N ARG A 360 -36.14 -29.31 9.32
CA ARG A 360 -36.98 -29.45 10.50
C ARG A 360 -37.86 -30.65 10.20
N ASN A 361 -37.58 -31.78 10.85
CA ASN A 361 -38.55 -32.86 10.97
C ASN A 361 -39.78 -32.27 11.66
N SER A 362 -40.82 -31.97 10.88
CA SER A 362 -42.16 -31.83 11.42
C SER A 362 -42.72 -33.23 11.55
N THR A 363 -42.66 -33.75 12.76
CA THR A 363 -43.60 -34.74 13.28
C THR A 363 -45.02 -34.21 13.12
N SER A 364 -45.84 -34.96 12.39
CA SER A 364 -47.28 -35.08 12.56
C SER A 364 -47.69 -36.43 12.01
#